data_AF-A0A1H5Y2F6-F1
#
_entry.id   AF-A0A1H5Y2F6-F1
#
_cell.length_a   1.000
_cell.length_b   1.000
_cell.length_c   1.000
_cell.angle_alpha   90.00
_cell.angle_beta   90.00
_cell.angle_gamma   90.00
#
_symmetry.space_group_name_H-M   'P 1'
#
loop_
_entity.id
_entity.type
_entity.pdbx_description
1 polymer ?
#
loop_
_entity_poly.entity_id
_entity_poly.type
_entity_poly.pdbx_seq_one_letter_code
_entity_poly.pdbx_strand_id
1 'polypeptide(L)'
;MKTIKNLVLSLALTFTGVNAFAQTAYEKAMTDKVAKVQQTRNTDELSALSNDFSRIALKENKEWLPQYYAAYANIQKGRVLMQEGKLTELDALADDAQKHIDAAEAISPNNVEITILKKMVHSLRMMVDPQARFMSEGSLAAGFLAEAEKMDPENPRITLIKAEDTYYTPEQFGGSKEKGLELFKKAQAQFAVYKSPSKFSPTWGKEEADYFLSQAGK
;
A
#
# COMPACT_ATOMS: atom_id res chain seq x y z
N MET A 1 41.76 43.44 -57.20
CA MET A 1 42.50 42.16 -57.26
C MET A 1 42.70 41.64 -55.84
N LYS A 2 42.20 40.42 -55.57
CA LYS A 2 42.62 39.42 -54.56
C LYS A 2 42.44 39.69 -53.03
N THR A 3 41.33 39.15 -52.51
CA THR A 3 41.14 38.22 -51.36
C THR A 3 42.26 37.91 -50.36
N ILE A 4 41.88 37.78 -49.07
CA ILE A 4 41.99 36.61 -48.14
C ILE A 4 41.27 37.01 -46.82
N LYS A 5 40.05 36.53 -46.50
CA LYS A 5 39.68 35.32 -45.72
C LYS A 5 40.41 35.19 -44.37
N ASN A 6 39.67 35.27 -43.25
CA ASN A 6 39.81 34.56 -41.96
C ASN A 6 38.87 35.24 -40.94
N LEU A 7 37.60 34.84 -40.81
CA LEU A 7 37.11 33.77 -39.91
C LEU A 7 37.50 34.01 -38.44
N VAL A 8 36.70 34.82 -37.73
CA VAL A 8 36.63 34.78 -36.26
C VAL A 8 35.17 34.53 -35.91
N LEU A 9 34.85 33.24 -35.84
CA LEU A 9 33.60 32.69 -35.35
C LEU A 9 33.76 32.52 -33.84
N SER A 10 33.40 33.53 -33.05
CA SER A 10 33.38 33.39 -31.58
C SER A 10 32.03 32.82 -31.15
N LEU A 11 32.01 31.50 -31.09
CA LEU A 11 30.97 30.62 -30.57
C LEU A 11 30.75 30.92 -29.07
N ALA A 12 29.68 31.63 -28.73
CA ALA A 12 29.18 31.72 -27.36
C ALA A 12 28.48 30.39 -27.01
N LEU A 13 29.27 29.43 -26.50
CA LEU A 13 28.77 28.15 -26.04
C LEU A 13 27.99 28.37 -24.73
N THR A 14 26.67 28.42 -24.82
CA THR A 14 25.77 28.38 -23.66
C THR A 14 25.90 27.02 -22.97
N PHE A 15 26.63 26.98 -21.86
CA PHE A 15 26.66 25.85 -20.94
C PHE A 15 25.37 25.86 -20.10
N THR A 16 24.24 25.52 -20.71
CA THR A 16 23.07 25.09 -19.93
C THR A 16 23.34 23.66 -19.48
N GLY A 17 23.99 23.52 -18.32
CA GLY A 17 24.09 22.25 -17.63
C GLY A 17 22.69 21.79 -17.25
N VAL A 18 22.08 20.95 -18.08
CA VAL A 18 20.95 20.13 -17.67
C VAL A 18 21.48 19.12 -16.66
N ASN A 19 21.36 19.45 -15.37
CA ASN A 19 21.49 18.46 -14.32
C ASN A 19 20.28 17.51 -14.43
N ALA A 20 20.38 16.52 -15.32
CA ALA A 20 19.49 15.38 -15.33
C ALA A 20 19.81 14.57 -14.07
N PHE A 21 19.00 14.71 -13.02
CA PHE A 21 19.07 13.82 -11.86
C PHE A 21 18.76 12.40 -12.35
N ALA A 22 19.78 11.57 -12.50
CA ALA A 22 19.59 10.16 -12.79
C ALA A 22 18.89 9.50 -11.59
N GLN A 23 17.79 8.79 -11.82
CA GLN A 23 17.15 7.98 -10.79
C GLN A 23 18.15 6.96 -10.25
N THR A 24 18.12 6.73 -8.93
CA THR A 24 18.93 5.66 -8.34
C THR A 24 18.46 4.29 -8.83
N ALA A 25 19.31 3.26 -8.70
CA ALA A 25 18.93 1.89 -9.06
C ALA A 25 17.69 1.43 -8.28
N TYR A 26 17.61 1.78 -6.99
CA TYR A 26 16.46 1.56 -6.14
C TYR A 26 15.20 2.27 -6.66
N GLU A 27 15.29 3.56 -6.95
CA GLU A 27 14.14 4.31 -7.45
C GLU A 27 13.59 3.75 -8.76
N LYS A 28 14.50 3.40 -9.68
CA LYS A 28 14.14 2.77 -10.95
C LYS A 28 13.48 1.41 -10.74
N ALA A 29 13.96 0.63 -9.77
CA ALA A 29 13.40 -0.70 -9.49
C ALA A 29 12.00 -0.64 -8.86
N MET A 30 11.73 0.39 -8.03
CA MET A 30 10.49 0.56 -7.28
C MET A 30 9.37 1.26 -8.05
N THR A 31 9.67 2.32 -8.80
CA THR A 31 8.67 3.27 -9.35
C THR A 31 7.47 2.58 -10.01
N ASP A 32 7.71 1.78 -11.06
CA ASP A 32 6.61 1.16 -11.81
C ASP A 32 5.88 0.07 -11.00
N LYS A 33 6.60 -0.65 -10.13
CA LYS A 33 6.03 -1.73 -9.33
C LYS A 33 5.12 -1.22 -8.23
N VAL A 34 5.52 -0.13 -7.57
CA VAL A 34 4.71 0.54 -6.55
C VAL A 34 3.42 1.09 -7.15
N ALA A 35 3.50 1.70 -8.34
CA ALA A 35 2.29 2.11 -9.05
C ALA A 35 1.39 0.91 -9.37
N LYS A 36 1.96 -0.17 -9.93
CA LYS A 36 1.20 -1.35 -10.37
C LYS A 36 0.54 -2.11 -9.23
N VAL A 37 1.25 -2.38 -8.13
CA VAL A 37 0.74 -3.21 -7.02
C VAL A 37 -0.46 -2.58 -6.31
N GLN A 38 -0.55 -1.25 -6.33
CA GLN A 38 -1.64 -0.53 -5.67
C GLN A 38 -2.94 -0.55 -6.50
N GLN A 39 -2.85 -0.80 -7.80
CA GLN A 39 -3.96 -0.73 -8.74
C GLN A 39 -4.44 -2.09 -9.23
N THR A 40 -3.52 -3.05 -9.44
CA THR A 40 -3.89 -4.34 -10.02
C THR A 40 -4.76 -5.16 -9.06
N ARG A 41 -5.65 -5.96 -9.66
CA ARG A 41 -6.45 -7.00 -9.00
C ARG A 41 -6.19 -8.38 -9.60
N ASN A 42 -5.24 -8.49 -10.54
CA ASN A 42 -4.87 -9.77 -11.13
C ASN A 42 -3.95 -10.54 -10.16
N THR A 43 -4.36 -11.76 -9.79
CA THR A 43 -3.68 -12.57 -8.77
C THR A 43 -2.30 -13.08 -9.21
N ASP A 44 -2.09 -13.32 -10.52
CA ASP A 44 -0.80 -13.70 -11.07
C ASP A 44 0.17 -12.51 -11.05
N GLU A 45 -0.31 -11.33 -11.41
CA GLU A 45 0.49 -10.09 -11.34
C GLU A 45 0.88 -9.76 -9.90
N LEU A 46 -0.03 -9.90 -8.94
CA LEU A 46 0.26 -9.70 -7.53
C LEU A 46 1.33 -10.68 -7.02
N SER A 47 1.27 -11.94 -7.46
CA SER A 47 2.29 -12.95 -7.13
C SER A 47 3.65 -12.57 -7.72
N ALA A 48 3.69 -12.13 -8.97
CA ALA A 48 4.92 -11.65 -9.62
C ALA A 48 5.50 -10.41 -8.93
N LEU A 49 4.65 -9.45 -8.54
CA LEU A 49 5.06 -8.24 -7.83
C LEU A 49 5.63 -8.56 -6.46
N SER A 50 5.02 -9.46 -5.70
CA SER A 50 5.55 -9.90 -4.40
C SER A 50 6.98 -10.46 -4.53
N ASN A 51 7.20 -11.34 -5.51
CA ASN A 51 8.52 -11.90 -5.81
C ASN A 51 9.53 -10.84 -6.26
N ASP A 52 9.11 -9.88 -7.08
CA ASP A 52 9.98 -8.81 -7.54
C ASP A 52 10.39 -7.88 -6.40
N PHE A 53 9.46 -7.49 -5.52
CA PHE A 53 9.77 -6.69 -4.35
C PHE A 53 10.68 -7.43 -3.37
N SER A 54 10.46 -8.73 -3.15
CA SER A 54 11.36 -9.57 -2.36
C SER A 54 12.79 -9.55 -2.93
N ARG A 55 12.94 -9.63 -4.26
CA ARG A 55 14.25 -9.56 -4.92
C ARG A 55 14.92 -8.18 -4.81
N ILE A 56 14.13 -7.11 -4.77
CA ILE A 56 14.62 -5.75 -4.50
C ILE A 56 15.10 -5.67 -3.05
N ALA A 57 14.32 -6.20 -2.09
CA ALA A 57 14.68 -6.21 -0.67
C ALA A 57 16.01 -6.92 -0.39
N LEU A 58 16.34 -7.97 -1.14
CA LEU A 58 17.63 -8.67 -1.02
C LEU A 58 18.83 -7.79 -1.41
N LYS A 59 18.63 -6.84 -2.34
CA LYS A 59 19.69 -5.90 -2.78
C LYS A 59 19.72 -4.65 -1.91
N GLU A 60 18.55 -4.17 -1.51
CA GLU A 60 18.32 -2.89 -0.83
C GLU A 60 17.92 -3.18 0.62
N ASN A 61 18.75 -3.93 1.34
CA ASN A 61 18.44 -4.55 2.63
C ASN A 61 18.23 -3.57 3.81
N LYS A 62 18.43 -2.27 3.59
CA LYS A 62 18.14 -1.20 4.56
C LYS A 62 16.82 -0.48 4.26
N GLU A 63 16.18 -0.78 3.15
CA GLU A 63 14.90 -0.20 2.75
C GLU A 63 13.77 -1.13 3.20
N TRP A 64 12.85 -0.64 4.02
CA TRP A 64 11.70 -1.43 4.50
C TRP A 64 10.58 -1.55 3.46
N LEU A 65 10.48 -0.58 2.55
CA LEU A 65 9.38 -0.47 1.58
C LEU A 65 9.27 -1.65 0.60
N PRO A 66 10.36 -2.24 0.07
CA PRO A 66 10.26 -3.46 -0.72
C PRO A 66 9.57 -4.60 0.05
N GLN A 67 9.96 -4.84 1.31
CA GLN A 67 9.30 -5.86 2.13
C GLN A 67 7.83 -5.51 2.39
N TYR A 68 7.53 -4.24 2.71
CA TYR A 68 6.15 -3.76 2.85
C TYR A 68 5.30 -4.05 1.61
N TYR A 69 5.79 -3.73 0.40
CA TYR A 69 5.02 -3.93 -0.81
C TYR A 69 4.92 -5.40 -1.23
N ALA A 70 5.86 -6.25 -0.85
CA ALA A 70 5.73 -7.70 -0.99
C ALA A 70 4.60 -8.25 -0.09
N ALA A 71 4.54 -7.81 1.16
CA ALA A 71 3.43 -8.13 2.07
C ALA A 71 2.09 -7.63 1.52
N TYR A 72 2.04 -6.36 1.11
CA TYR A 72 0.84 -5.75 0.54
C TYR A 72 0.34 -6.49 -0.71
N ALA A 73 1.24 -6.93 -1.61
CA ALA A 73 0.86 -7.72 -2.77
C ALA A 73 0.16 -9.04 -2.41
N ASN A 74 0.69 -9.77 -1.41
CA ASN A 74 0.06 -10.99 -0.89
C ASN A 74 -1.30 -10.70 -0.24
N ILE A 75 -1.40 -9.61 0.53
CA ILE A 75 -2.65 -9.18 1.16
C ILE A 75 -3.71 -8.84 0.11
N GLN A 76 -3.37 -8.07 -0.92
CA GLN A 76 -4.30 -7.73 -1.99
C GLN A 76 -4.73 -8.97 -2.78
N LYS A 77 -3.83 -9.94 -2.98
CA LYS A 77 -4.20 -11.23 -3.59
C LYS A 77 -5.21 -11.96 -2.71
N GLY A 78 -5.00 -11.98 -1.39
CA GLY A 78 -5.96 -12.54 -0.43
C GLY A 78 -7.33 -11.83 -0.50
N ARG A 79 -7.35 -10.50 -0.58
CA ARG A 79 -8.61 -9.73 -0.73
C ARG A 79 -9.36 -10.06 -2.02
N VAL A 80 -8.65 -10.24 -3.14
CA VAL A 80 -9.26 -10.68 -4.41
C VAL A 80 -9.87 -12.08 -4.27
N LEU A 81 -9.12 -13.04 -3.71
CA LEU A 81 -9.64 -14.41 -3.51
C LEU A 81 -10.83 -14.43 -2.55
N MET A 82 -10.80 -13.62 -1.49
CA MET A 82 -11.92 -13.46 -0.57
C MET A 82 -13.19 -12.94 -1.29
N GLN A 83 -13.05 -11.96 -2.18
CA GLN A 83 -14.17 -11.48 -3.00
C GLN A 83 -14.72 -12.55 -3.96
N GLU A 84 -13.86 -13.49 -4.40
CA GLU A 84 -14.25 -14.64 -5.21
C GLU A 84 -14.78 -15.84 -4.38
N GLY A 85 -14.85 -15.71 -3.05
CA GLY A 85 -15.27 -16.80 -2.15
C GLY A 85 -14.22 -17.92 -1.96
N LYS A 86 -12.97 -17.70 -2.37
CA LYS A 86 -11.86 -18.65 -2.25
C LYS A 86 -11.08 -18.38 -0.96
N LEU A 87 -11.49 -19.05 0.12
CA LEU A 87 -11.00 -18.76 1.47
C LEU A 87 -9.85 -19.71 1.90
N THR A 88 -9.70 -20.85 1.25
CA THR A 88 -8.74 -21.90 1.63
C THR A 88 -7.27 -21.49 1.53
N GLU A 89 -6.96 -20.55 0.64
CA GLU A 89 -5.61 -20.08 0.37
C GLU A 89 -5.19 -18.90 1.26
N LEU A 90 -6.11 -18.33 2.04
CA LEU A 90 -5.85 -17.08 2.77
C LEU A 90 -4.81 -17.26 3.89
N ASP A 91 -4.76 -18.41 4.56
CA ASP A 91 -3.74 -18.69 5.58
C ASP A 91 -2.33 -18.68 4.97
N ALA A 92 -2.13 -19.34 3.83
CA ALA A 92 -0.83 -19.36 3.17
C ALA A 92 -0.39 -17.95 2.71
N LEU A 93 -1.32 -17.16 2.19
CA LEU A 93 -1.05 -15.78 1.79
C LEU A 93 -0.76 -14.87 3.00
N ALA A 94 -1.47 -15.08 4.10
CA ALA A 94 -1.24 -14.38 5.36
C ALA A 94 0.15 -14.72 5.93
N ASP A 95 0.56 -15.98 5.87
CA ASP A 95 1.90 -16.41 6.33
C ASP A 95 3.03 -15.83 5.47
N ASP A 96 2.85 -15.79 4.15
CA ASP A 96 3.83 -15.15 3.27
C ASP A 96 3.89 -13.64 3.49
N ALA A 97 2.74 -12.98 3.67
CA ALA A 97 2.70 -11.56 4.04
C ALA A 97 3.36 -11.29 5.40
N GLN A 98 3.16 -12.16 6.40
CA GLN A 98 3.74 -12.01 7.74
C GLN A 98 5.27 -12.05 7.68
N LYS A 99 5.87 -12.97 6.92
CA LYS A 99 7.35 -13.02 6.74
C LYS A 99 7.92 -11.70 6.25
N HIS A 100 7.22 -11.06 5.31
CA HIS A 100 7.60 -9.77 4.75
C HIS A 100 7.36 -8.63 5.74
N ILE A 101 6.26 -8.66 6.50
CA ILE A 101 5.98 -7.70 7.58
C ILE A 101 7.07 -7.74 8.65
N ASP A 102 7.46 -8.93 9.10
CA ASP A 102 8.49 -9.12 10.13
C ASP A 102 9.84 -8.55 9.65
N ALA A 103 10.20 -8.80 8.39
CA ALA A 103 11.40 -8.26 7.78
C ALA A 103 11.36 -6.73 7.63
N ALA A 104 10.21 -6.16 7.26
CA ALA A 104 10.03 -4.71 7.16
C ALA A 104 10.11 -4.05 8.55
N GLU A 105 9.50 -4.66 9.57
CA GLU A 105 9.49 -4.15 10.94
C GLU A 105 10.87 -4.16 11.59
N ALA A 106 11.68 -5.19 11.32
CA ALA A 106 13.06 -5.25 11.78
C ALA A 106 13.91 -4.05 11.29
N ILE A 107 13.56 -3.48 10.13
CA ILE A 107 14.23 -2.31 9.54
C ILE A 107 13.58 -1.01 10.03
N SER A 108 12.25 -0.98 10.11
CA SER A 108 11.46 0.20 10.48
C SER A 108 10.51 -0.13 11.64
N PRO A 109 11.02 -0.25 12.88
CA PRO A 109 10.18 -0.52 14.04
C PRO A 109 9.22 0.63 14.32
N ASN A 110 8.08 0.34 14.95
CA ASN A 110 7.03 1.32 15.25
C ASN A 110 6.55 2.11 14.02
N ASN A 111 6.34 1.40 12.90
CA ASN A 111 5.86 2.00 11.65
C ASN A 111 4.37 1.72 11.44
N VAL A 112 3.58 2.80 11.37
CA VAL A 112 2.12 2.70 11.28
C VAL A 112 1.63 1.96 10.05
N GLU A 113 2.31 2.09 8.90
CA GLU A 113 1.93 1.38 7.68
C GLU A 113 2.12 -0.13 7.83
N ILE A 114 3.19 -0.56 8.51
CA ILE A 114 3.43 -1.96 8.81
C ILE A 114 2.38 -2.49 9.80
N THR A 115 2.02 -1.70 10.82
CA THR A 115 0.94 -2.04 11.77
C THR A 115 -0.41 -2.21 11.06
N ILE A 116 -0.71 -1.38 10.06
CA ILE A 116 -1.91 -1.55 9.22
C ILE A 116 -1.86 -2.89 8.46
N LEU A 117 -0.72 -3.30 7.90
CA LEU A 117 -0.62 -4.61 7.25
C LEU A 117 -0.80 -5.78 8.23
N LYS A 118 -0.32 -5.67 9.47
CA LYS A 118 -0.57 -6.68 10.52
C LYS A 118 -2.07 -6.87 10.77
N LYS A 119 -2.82 -5.77 10.90
CA LYS A 119 -4.29 -5.83 10.97
C LYS A 119 -4.85 -6.64 9.80
N MET A 120 -4.45 -6.30 8.58
CA MET A 120 -4.98 -6.91 7.36
C MET A 120 -4.66 -8.40 7.27
N VAL A 121 -3.45 -8.82 7.66
CA VAL A 121 -3.05 -10.24 7.73
C VAL A 121 -3.94 -11.03 8.69
N HIS A 122 -4.15 -10.51 9.90
CA HIS A 122 -5.05 -11.15 10.87
C HIS A 122 -6.51 -11.16 10.40
N SER A 123 -6.94 -10.14 9.65
CA SER A 123 -8.26 -10.14 9.01
C SER A 123 -8.38 -11.27 7.96
N LEU A 124 -7.34 -11.51 7.15
CA LEU A 124 -7.34 -12.62 6.19
C LEU A 124 -7.42 -13.98 6.89
N ARG A 125 -6.64 -14.19 7.96
CA ARG A 125 -6.68 -15.42 8.76
C ARG A 125 -8.04 -15.63 9.41
N MET A 126 -8.66 -14.57 9.92
CA MET A 126 -10.01 -14.62 10.47
C MET A 126 -11.02 -15.10 9.42
N MET A 127 -10.91 -14.62 8.17
CA MET A 127 -11.86 -14.92 7.11
C MET A 127 -11.85 -16.37 6.62
N VAL A 128 -10.81 -17.16 6.94
CA VAL A 128 -10.76 -18.61 6.66
C VAL A 128 -11.87 -19.36 7.43
N ASP A 129 -12.05 -19.01 8.70
CA ASP A 129 -13.10 -19.55 9.57
C ASP A 129 -13.54 -18.47 10.58
N PRO A 130 -14.46 -17.57 10.18
CA PRO A 130 -14.85 -16.45 11.03
C PRO A 130 -15.45 -16.89 12.37
N GLN A 131 -16.17 -18.01 12.41
CA GLN A 131 -16.81 -18.48 13.64
C GLN A 131 -15.78 -18.95 14.66
N ALA A 132 -14.76 -19.69 14.22
CA ALA A 132 -13.71 -20.17 15.11
C ALA A 132 -12.67 -19.10 15.44
N ARG A 133 -12.40 -18.17 14.51
CA ARG A 133 -11.23 -17.27 14.58
C ARG A 133 -11.54 -15.83 14.91
N PHE A 134 -12.82 -15.44 15.02
CA PHE A 134 -13.19 -14.07 15.40
C PHE A 134 -12.55 -13.64 16.74
N MET A 135 -12.63 -14.48 17.77
CA MET A 135 -12.11 -14.14 19.09
C MET A 135 -10.58 -14.11 19.16
N SER A 136 -9.88 -14.84 18.27
CA SER A 136 -8.41 -14.85 18.22
C SER A 136 -7.89 -13.84 17.19
N GLU A 137 -8.01 -14.16 15.91
CA GLU A 137 -7.50 -13.37 14.80
C GLU A 137 -8.23 -12.03 14.67
N GLY A 138 -9.55 -12.01 14.88
CA GLY A 138 -10.32 -10.76 14.88
C GLY A 138 -9.91 -9.81 16.02
N SER A 139 -9.68 -10.33 17.22
CA SER A 139 -9.16 -9.54 18.35
C SER A 139 -7.76 -8.97 18.07
N LEU A 140 -6.87 -9.76 17.45
CA LEU A 140 -5.53 -9.29 17.05
C LEU A 140 -5.63 -8.19 15.98
N ALA A 141 -6.49 -8.38 14.97
CA ALA A 141 -6.73 -7.36 13.95
C ALA A 141 -7.23 -6.05 14.56
N ALA A 142 -8.21 -6.11 15.46
CA ALA A 142 -8.72 -4.94 16.18
C ALA A 142 -7.65 -4.27 17.05
N GLY A 143 -6.78 -5.06 17.70
CA GLY A 143 -5.65 -4.58 18.48
C GLY A 143 -4.67 -3.77 17.63
N PHE A 144 -4.26 -4.30 16.47
CA PHE A 144 -3.35 -3.58 15.57
C PHE A 144 -4.00 -2.34 14.96
N LEU A 145 -5.30 -2.35 14.66
CA LEU A 145 -5.99 -1.13 14.20
C LEU A 145 -5.98 -0.05 15.28
N ALA A 146 -6.25 -0.40 16.53
CA ALA A 146 -6.22 0.52 17.66
C ALA A 146 -4.80 1.03 17.95
N GLU A 147 -3.78 0.20 17.75
CA GLU A 147 -2.38 0.62 17.83
C GLU A 147 -2.05 1.64 16.73
N ALA A 148 -2.39 1.35 15.47
CA ALA A 148 -2.18 2.26 14.36
C ALA A 148 -2.87 3.62 14.60
N GLU A 149 -4.12 3.61 15.09
CA GLU A 149 -4.90 4.83 15.39
C GLU A 149 -4.22 5.69 16.48
N LYS A 150 -3.51 5.09 17.43
CA LYS A 150 -2.71 5.82 18.43
C LYS A 150 -1.43 6.41 17.83
N MET A 151 -0.83 5.74 16.86
CA MET A 151 0.43 6.15 16.23
C MET A 151 0.24 7.32 15.26
N ASP A 152 -0.79 7.26 14.42
CA ASP A 152 -1.06 8.26 13.40
C ASP A 152 -2.57 8.42 13.15
N PRO A 153 -3.31 9.12 14.03
CA PRO A 153 -4.77 9.22 13.96
C PRO A 153 -5.30 9.90 12.69
N GLU A 154 -4.44 10.62 11.96
CA GLU A 154 -4.80 11.31 10.72
C GLU A 154 -4.47 10.51 9.45
N ASN A 155 -3.95 9.29 9.61
CA ASN A 155 -3.65 8.43 8.48
C ASN A 155 -4.94 7.97 7.77
N PRO A 156 -5.15 8.32 6.49
CA PRO A 156 -6.39 8.01 5.79
C PRO A 156 -6.63 6.50 5.62
N ARG A 157 -5.58 5.68 5.59
CA ARG A 157 -5.71 4.22 5.45
C ARG A 157 -6.29 3.59 6.71
N ILE A 158 -6.02 4.16 7.89
CA ILE A 158 -6.64 3.69 9.15
C ILE A 158 -8.15 3.95 9.10
N THR A 159 -8.55 5.17 8.74
CA THR A 159 -9.97 5.52 8.61
C THR A 159 -10.65 4.68 7.52
N LEU A 160 -9.99 4.43 6.40
CA LEU A 160 -10.50 3.55 5.34
C LEU A 160 -10.75 2.14 5.86
N ILE A 161 -9.77 1.53 6.53
CA ILE A 161 -9.90 0.17 7.06
C ILE A 161 -10.98 0.10 8.15
N LYS A 162 -11.11 1.13 9.00
CA LYS A 162 -12.19 1.27 9.97
C LYS A 162 -13.55 1.40 9.29
N ALA A 163 -13.61 2.09 8.15
CA ALA A 163 -14.81 2.18 7.32
C ALA A 163 -15.22 0.81 6.79
N GLU A 164 -14.28 0.03 6.26
CA GLU A 164 -14.52 -1.35 5.79
C GLU A 164 -15.05 -2.23 6.92
N ASP A 165 -14.36 -2.25 8.07
CA ASP A 165 -14.77 -3.06 9.23
C ASP A 165 -16.19 -2.67 9.67
N THR A 166 -16.48 -1.37 9.75
CA THR A 166 -17.81 -0.86 10.15
C THR A 166 -18.89 -1.21 9.11
N TYR A 167 -18.57 -1.11 7.82
CA TYR A 167 -19.50 -1.33 6.73
C TYR A 167 -19.86 -2.81 6.55
N TYR A 168 -18.90 -3.71 6.74
CA TYR A 168 -19.07 -5.15 6.53
C TYR A 168 -19.46 -5.93 7.79
N THR A 169 -19.21 -5.39 8.99
CA THR A 169 -19.66 -6.02 10.23
C THR A 169 -21.20 -6.04 10.25
N PRO A 170 -21.85 -7.18 10.53
CA PRO A 170 -23.30 -7.22 10.70
C PRO A 170 -23.77 -6.29 11.82
N GLU A 171 -24.96 -5.68 11.67
CA GLU A 171 -25.49 -4.73 12.65
C GLU A 171 -25.58 -5.29 14.07
N GLN A 172 -25.93 -6.58 14.20
CA GLN A 172 -25.98 -7.28 15.48
C GLN A 172 -24.62 -7.36 16.21
N PHE A 173 -23.51 -7.17 15.49
CA PHE A 173 -22.15 -7.12 16.02
C PHE A 173 -21.60 -5.69 16.06
N GLY A 174 -22.45 -4.68 15.87
CA GLY A 174 -22.10 -3.26 16.00
C GLY A 174 -21.65 -2.58 14.72
N GLY A 175 -21.76 -3.24 13.56
CA GLY A 175 -21.53 -2.59 12.27
C GLY A 175 -22.68 -1.70 11.83
N SER A 176 -22.45 -0.89 10.80
CA SER A 176 -23.46 -0.03 10.16
C SER A 176 -22.94 0.41 8.80
N LYS A 177 -23.75 0.19 7.77
CA LYS A 177 -23.40 0.65 6.41
C LYS A 177 -23.35 2.17 6.34
N GLU A 178 -24.29 2.85 7.00
CA GLU A 178 -24.37 4.31 7.05
C GLU A 178 -23.11 4.90 7.69
N LYS A 179 -22.72 4.42 8.87
CA LYS A 179 -21.47 4.86 9.54
C LYS A 179 -20.23 4.49 8.75
N GLY A 180 -20.22 3.33 8.10
CA GLY A 180 -19.16 2.94 7.18
C GLY A 180 -18.99 3.95 6.04
N LEU A 181 -20.09 4.38 5.41
CA LEU A 181 -20.06 5.41 4.36
C LEU A 181 -19.61 6.78 4.87
N GLU A 182 -19.99 7.18 6.09
CA GLU A 182 -19.47 8.39 6.74
C GLU A 182 -17.95 8.32 6.93
N LEU A 183 -17.43 7.16 7.36
CA LEU A 183 -16.00 6.93 7.51
C LEU A 183 -15.28 6.90 6.15
N PHE A 184 -15.85 6.31 5.10
CA PHE A 184 -15.29 6.39 3.75
C PHE A 184 -15.18 7.84 3.27
N LYS A 185 -16.20 8.67 3.54
CA LYS A 185 -16.15 10.11 3.23
C LYS A 185 -15.06 10.83 4.03
N LYS A 186 -14.89 10.48 5.30
CA LYS A 186 -13.79 11.00 6.12
C LYS A 186 -12.42 10.60 5.54
N ALA A 187 -12.24 9.32 5.18
CA ALA A 187 -11.00 8.83 4.57
C ALA A 187 -10.68 9.56 3.27
N GLN A 188 -11.68 9.74 2.39
CA GLN A 188 -11.53 10.50 1.15
C GLN A 188 -11.03 11.93 1.40
N ALA A 189 -11.60 12.62 2.40
CA ALA A 189 -11.16 13.96 2.79
C ALA A 189 -9.72 13.97 3.35
N GLN A 190 -9.37 12.98 4.18
CA GLN A 190 -8.00 12.83 4.71
C GLN A 190 -7.00 12.58 3.58
N PHE A 191 -7.32 11.73 2.59
CA PHE A 191 -6.45 11.49 1.44
C PHE A 191 -6.15 12.76 0.62
N ALA A 192 -7.04 13.75 0.60
CA ALA A 192 -6.83 14.99 -0.13
C ALA A 192 -5.77 15.92 0.50
N VAL A 193 -5.49 15.75 1.80
CA VAL A 193 -4.57 16.62 2.57
C VAL A 193 -3.39 15.87 3.17
N TYR A 194 -3.46 14.54 3.27
CA TYR A 194 -2.41 13.71 3.84
C TYR A 194 -1.15 13.76 2.98
N LYS A 195 -0.03 14.13 3.60
CA LYS A 195 1.27 14.25 2.92
C LYS A 195 2.04 12.95 3.05
N SER A 196 2.33 12.32 1.93
CA SER A 196 3.22 11.16 1.87
C SER A 196 4.62 11.52 2.39
N PRO A 197 5.15 10.81 3.41
CA PRO A 197 6.45 11.13 4.00
C PRO A 197 7.64 10.84 3.07
N SER A 198 7.45 10.03 2.02
CA SER A 198 8.46 9.70 1.03
C SER A 198 7.85 9.45 -0.35
N LYS A 199 8.70 9.45 -1.39
CA LYS A 199 8.31 9.21 -2.80
C LYS A 199 7.57 7.88 -3.01
N PHE A 200 7.95 6.84 -2.27
CA PHE A 200 7.35 5.51 -2.36
C PHE A 200 6.50 5.19 -1.12
N SER A 201 6.04 6.21 -0.40
CA SER A 201 5.08 5.97 0.67
C SER A 201 3.78 5.41 0.10
N PRO A 202 3.07 4.56 0.86
CA PRO A 202 1.80 3.99 0.41
C PRO A 202 0.77 5.07 0.08
N THR A 203 0.14 4.95 -1.08
CA THR A 203 -0.91 5.86 -1.59
C THR A 203 -2.20 5.12 -1.96
N TRP A 204 -2.26 3.81 -1.70
CA TRP A 204 -3.44 3.00 -1.94
C TRP A 204 -4.61 3.42 -1.04
N GLY A 205 -5.81 2.97 -1.41
CA GLY A 205 -7.02 3.12 -0.61
C GLY A 205 -7.91 4.31 -0.98
N LYS A 206 -7.37 5.35 -1.63
CA LYS A 206 -8.20 6.47 -2.11
C LYS A 206 -9.30 6.01 -3.08
N GLU A 207 -8.92 5.21 -4.07
CA GLU A 207 -9.86 4.66 -5.06
C GLU A 207 -10.88 3.71 -4.44
N GLU A 208 -10.51 3.04 -3.34
CA GLU A 208 -11.43 2.15 -2.59
C GLU A 208 -12.50 2.99 -1.88
N ALA A 209 -12.13 4.07 -1.20
CA ALA A 209 -13.09 5.01 -0.62
C ALA A 209 -14.03 5.60 -1.69
N ASP A 210 -13.47 6.03 -2.83
CA ASP A 210 -14.24 6.60 -3.94
C ASP A 210 -15.25 5.57 -4.50
N TYR A 211 -14.85 4.31 -4.61
CA TYR A 211 -15.73 3.22 -5.04
C TYR A 211 -16.94 3.04 -4.10
N PHE A 212 -16.74 2.91 -2.79
CA PHE A 212 -17.85 2.71 -1.85
C PHE A 212 -18.81 3.89 -1.83
N LEU A 213 -18.29 5.12 -1.87
CA LEU A 213 -19.13 6.32 -1.94
C LEU A 213 -19.97 6.39 -3.22
N SER A 214 -19.45 5.86 -4.34
CA SER A 214 -20.20 5.79 -5.60
C SER A 214 -21.34 4.75 -5.56
N GLN A 215 -21.26 3.74 -4.68
CA GLN A 215 -22.31 2.74 -4.52
C GLN A 215 -23.43 3.20 -3.57
N ALA A 216 -23.17 4.15 -2.68
CA ALA A 216 -24.13 4.63 -1.67
C ALA A 216 -25.42 5.24 -2.25
N GLY A 217 -25.41 5.64 -3.53
CA GLY A 217 -26.56 6.23 -4.22
C GLY A 217 -27.28 5.29 -5.19
N LYS A 218 -26.94 3.99 -5.20
CA LYS A 218 -27.61 2.95 -5.98
C LYS A 218 -28.41 2.03 -5.08
#